data_AF-A0A3D3I0A1-F1
#
_entry.id   AF-A0A3D3I0A1-F1
#
_cell.length_a   1.000
_cell.length_b   1.000
_cell.length_c   1.000
_cell.angle_alpha   90.00
_cell.angle_beta   90.00
_cell.angle_gamma   90.00
#
_symmetry.space_group_name_H-M   'P 1'
#
loop_
_entity.id
_entity.type
_entity.pdbx_description
1 polymer ?
#
loop_
_entity_poly.entity_id
_entity_poly.type
_entity_poly.pdbx_seq_one_letter_code
_entity_poly.pdbx_strand_id
1 'polypeptide(L)'
;HLYVTDAEGFPMMSSLSTASPRTRWPDYVYPYVKNERIFQGPLAPPAMFAQAFAHNASVRHGGYGYNYQYLGNSRVVAGDSRFPFTATDTQIETPTETIVISDTQGVRNDAGRISGHYTIDPPLTSARGSGRDTGFYGGAMDCGSGVPNTVGQHGCRSTPAEWHTGRVSIAFADGHAKSMPRARMDDKNGDGVRDNGWWNGSADPTLN
;
A
#
# COMPACT_ATOMS: atom_id res chain seq x y z
N HIS A 1 4.49 13.50 12.74
CA HIS A 1 4.37 13.92 11.34
C HIS A 1 5.29 13.06 10.49
N LEU A 2 4.72 12.33 9.51
CA LEU A 2 5.48 11.32 8.78
C LEU A 2 6.43 11.94 7.73
N TYR A 3 6.16 13.08 7.09
CA TYR A 3 7.08 13.75 6.13
C TYR A 3 6.86 15.27 6.06
N VAL A 4 7.91 16.02 5.70
CA VAL A 4 7.83 17.42 5.22
C VAL A 4 8.74 17.53 4.00
N THR A 5 8.26 17.11 2.83
CA THR A 5 8.76 17.64 1.56
C THR A 5 7.87 18.81 1.14
N ASP A 6 8.35 19.65 0.21
CA ASP A 6 7.75 20.89 -0.32
C ASP A 6 6.31 20.80 -0.91
N ALA A 7 5.56 19.75 -0.63
CA ALA A 7 4.23 19.45 -1.20
C ALA A 7 3.10 19.31 -0.16
N GLU A 8 3.34 19.54 1.13
CA GLU A 8 2.32 19.48 2.22
C GLU A 8 1.47 18.19 2.25
N GLY A 9 1.99 17.08 1.74
CA GLY A 9 1.22 15.84 1.57
C GLY A 9 2.02 14.54 1.66
N PHE A 10 1.28 13.43 1.69
CA PHE A 10 1.77 12.07 1.78
C PHE A 10 2.63 11.67 0.55
N PRO A 11 3.65 10.81 0.69
CA PRO A 11 4.55 10.50 -0.41
C PRO A 11 3.84 9.74 -1.53
N MET A 12 4.37 9.86 -2.74
CA MET A 12 3.99 8.95 -3.82
C MET A 12 4.45 7.53 -3.51
N MET A 13 3.69 6.50 -3.90
CA MET A 13 4.15 5.11 -3.74
C MET A 13 5.47 4.82 -4.49
N SER A 14 5.69 5.54 -5.59
CA SER A 14 6.82 5.38 -6.49
C SER A 14 7.02 6.61 -7.35
N SER A 15 8.21 6.86 -7.90
CA SER A 15 8.36 7.74 -9.05
C SER A 15 7.74 7.14 -10.32
N LEU A 16 7.63 7.95 -11.38
CA LEU A 16 7.19 7.52 -12.70
C LEU A 16 7.96 6.30 -13.20
N SER A 17 7.36 5.52 -14.11
CA SER A 17 8.00 4.36 -14.73
C SER A 17 9.24 4.72 -15.55
N THR A 18 9.36 5.97 -15.99
CA THR A 18 10.49 6.52 -16.76
C THR A 18 11.71 6.87 -15.92
N ALA A 19 11.58 6.92 -14.59
CA ALA A 19 12.70 7.23 -13.70
C ALA A 19 13.67 6.04 -13.57
N SER A 20 14.98 6.32 -13.47
CA SER A 20 16.02 5.31 -13.25
C SER A 20 17.14 5.85 -12.35
N PRO A 21 17.39 5.26 -11.16
CA PRO A 21 16.58 4.23 -10.52
C PRO A 21 15.19 4.77 -10.15
N ARG A 22 14.18 3.90 -10.08
CA ARG A 22 12.86 4.33 -9.59
C ARG A 22 12.87 4.41 -8.06
N THR A 23 12.49 5.56 -7.51
CA THR A 23 12.25 5.74 -6.08
C THR A 23 10.92 5.11 -5.66
N ARG A 24 10.83 4.70 -4.41
CA ARG A 24 9.61 4.18 -3.77
C ARG A 24 9.29 4.98 -2.51
N TRP A 25 8.11 4.77 -1.93
CA TRP A 25 7.76 5.42 -0.66
C TRP A 25 8.87 5.31 0.39
N PRO A 26 9.59 4.18 0.59
CA PRO A 26 10.71 4.11 1.54
C PRO A 26 11.85 5.07 1.23
N ASP A 27 12.14 5.34 -0.05
CA ASP A 27 13.16 6.34 -0.44
C ASP A 27 12.73 7.76 -0.06
N TYR A 28 11.44 8.08 -0.15
CA TYR A 28 10.92 9.38 0.27
C TYR A 28 10.94 9.55 1.80
N VAL A 29 10.81 8.44 2.55
CA VAL A 29 10.89 8.43 4.01
C VAL A 29 12.30 8.52 4.55
N TYR A 30 13.23 7.87 3.86
CA TYR A 30 14.58 7.64 4.33
C TYR A 30 15.30 8.91 4.84
N PRO A 31 15.20 10.09 4.19
CA PRO A 31 15.84 11.31 4.68
C PRO A 31 15.49 11.71 6.12
N TYR A 32 14.32 11.30 6.63
CA TYR A 32 13.82 11.64 7.96
C TYR A 32 14.14 10.60 9.03
N VAL A 33 14.32 9.33 8.63
CA VAL A 33 14.61 8.22 9.57
C VAL A 33 16.09 7.84 9.55
N LYS A 34 16.73 7.89 8.37
CA LYS A 34 18.16 7.57 8.15
C LYS A 34 18.57 6.20 8.67
N ASN A 35 17.68 5.22 8.57
CA ASN A 35 17.93 3.83 8.93
C ASN A 35 17.18 2.92 7.96
N GLU A 36 17.89 2.28 7.02
CA GLU A 36 17.26 1.43 6.02
C GLU A 36 16.61 0.16 6.62
N ARG A 37 17.10 -0.32 7.77
CA ARG A 37 16.62 -1.58 8.37
C ARG A 37 15.19 -1.49 8.86
N ILE A 38 14.68 -0.29 9.15
CA ILE A 38 13.29 -0.11 9.60
C ILE A 38 12.26 -0.35 8.48
N PHE A 39 12.71 -0.43 7.22
CA PHE A 39 11.86 -0.73 6.06
C PHE A 39 11.85 -2.22 5.68
N GLN A 40 12.42 -3.07 6.53
CA GLN A 40 12.28 -4.51 6.47
C GLN A 40 11.32 -4.95 7.57
N GLY A 41 10.17 -5.50 7.18
CA GLY A 41 9.21 -6.07 8.12
C GLY A 41 9.87 -7.16 8.95
N PRO A 42 9.96 -7.05 10.29
CA PRO A 42 10.75 -7.98 11.11
C PRO A 42 10.18 -9.40 11.10
N LEU A 43 8.88 -9.56 10.83
CA LEU A 43 8.22 -10.85 10.68
C LEU A 43 7.94 -11.25 9.23
N ALA A 44 8.28 -10.39 8.26
CA ALA A 44 8.07 -10.70 6.86
C ALA A 44 9.08 -11.76 6.39
N PRO A 45 8.67 -12.72 5.54
CA PRO A 45 9.60 -13.71 5.02
C PRO A 45 10.64 -13.04 4.09
N PRO A 46 11.88 -13.58 4.00
CA PRO A 46 12.96 -12.96 3.21
C PRO A 46 12.60 -12.69 1.74
N ALA A 47 11.70 -13.49 1.16
CA ALA A 47 11.20 -13.29 -0.20
C ALA A 47 10.51 -11.93 -0.42
N MET A 48 10.07 -11.25 0.65
CA MET A 48 9.48 -9.92 0.59
C MET A 48 10.52 -8.81 0.39
N PHE A 49 11.80 -9.05 0.71
CA PHE A 49 12.88 -8.06 0.62
C PHE A 49 13.46 -7.99 -0.79
N ALA A 50 12.59 -7.78 -1.78
CA ALA A 50 12.92 -7.87 -3.19
C ALA A 50 13.29 -6.52 -3.82
N GLN A 51 12.90 -5.38 -3.23
CA GLN A 51 13.14 -4.06 -3.82
C GLN A 51 14.44 -3.44 -3.31
N ALA A 52 15.31 -2.99 -4.21
CA ALA A 52 16.46 -2.17 -3.84
C ALA A 52 16.02 -0.74 -3.51
N PHE A 53 16.65 -0.10 -2.52
CA PHE A 53 16.56 1.36 -2.39
C PHE A 53 17.17 2.03 -3.62
N ALA A 54 16.56 3.13 -4.06
CA ALA A 54 17.08 3.92 -5.17
C ALA A 54 18.39 4.64 -4.78
N HIS A 55 18.48 5.10 -3.54
CA HIS A 55 19.68 5.79 -3.03
C HIS A 55 20.81 4.84 -2.62
N ASN A 56 20.51 3.55 -2.37
CA ASN A 56 21.47 2.54 -1.94
C ASN A 56 21.09 1.16 -2.47
N ALA A 57 21.57 0.81 -3.66
CA ALA A 57 21.20 -0.42 -4.35
C ALA A 57 21.73 -1.71 -3.68
N SER A 58 22.55 -1.61 -2.64
CA SER A 58 23.04 -2.77 -1.86
C SER A 58 22.07 -3.18 -0.75
N VAL A 59 21.11 -2.32 -0.39
CA VAL A 59 20.13 -2.59 0.66
C VAL A 59 18.76 -2.82 0.02
N ARG A 60 18.03 -3.78 0.57
CA ARG A 60 16.68 -4.14 0.12
C ARG A 60 15.64 -3.72 1.16
N HIS A 61 14.46 -3.34 0.72
CA HIS A 61 13.30 -3.08 1.56
C HIS A 61 12.13 -3.99 1.17
N GLY A 62 11.15 -4.10 2.07
CA GLY A 62 9.95 -4.89 1.84
C GLY A 62 9.32 -5.41 3.12
N GLY A 63 8.21 -6.13 2.98
CA GLY A 63 7.40 -6.59 4.11
C GLY A 63 6.37 -5.56 4.57
N TYR A 64 6.54 -4.28 4.20
CA TYR A 64 5.56 -3.22 4.39
C TYR A 64 5.05 -2.68 3.05
N GLY A 65 3.74 -2.43 2.98
CA GLY A 65 3.07 -1.84 1.84
C GLY A 65 2.43 -0.50 2.20
N TYR A 66 2.30 0.36 1.18
CA TYR A 66 1.72 1.70 1.28
C TYR A 66 0.34 1.79 0.63
N ASN A 67 -0.58 2.53 1.28
CA ASN A 67 -1.93 2.82 0.80
C ASN A 67 -1.93 3.87 -0.33
N TYR A 68 -1.42 3.48 -1.48
CA TYR A 68 -1.21 4.40 -2.60
C TYR A 68 -2.51 4.84 -3.29
N GLN A 69 -3.56 4.02 -3.21
CA GLN A 69 -4.83 4.30 -3.88
C GLN A 69 -5.55 5.52 -3.28
N TYR A 70 -5.23 5.87 -2.03
CA TYR A 70 -5.82 7.01 -1.32
C TYR A 70 -4.82 8.09 -0.93
N LEU A 71 -3.53 7.76 -0.74
CA LEU A 71 -2.56 8.71 -0.20
C LEU A 71 -1.54 9.26 -1.20
N GLY A 72 -1.24 8.55 -2.28
CA GLY A 72 -0.28 9.06 -3.25
C GLY A 72 0.02 8.11 -4.41
N ASN A 73 -0.35 8.53 -5.62
CA ASN A 73 -0.16 7.78 -6.84
C ASN A 73 0.47 8.64 -7.93
N SER A 74 1.65 8.21 -8.40
CA SER A 74 2.42 8.93 -9.41
C SER A 74 2.00 8.64 -10.85
N ARG A 75 1.01 7.77 -11.07
CA ARG A 75 0.51 7.48 -12.42
C ARG A 75 0.10 8.77 -13.11
N VAL A 76 0.38 8.88 -14.40
CA VAL A 76 -0.15 9.93 -15.28
C VAL A 76 -1.25 9.31 -16.13
N VAL A 77 -2.41 9.95 -16.17
CA VAL A 77 -3.57 9.50 -16.94
C VAL A 77 -3.95 10.61 -17.90
N ALA A 78 -3.87 10.33 -19.20
CA ALA A 78 -4.15 11.33 -20.22
C ALA A 78 -5.59 11.85 -20.08
N GLY A 79 -5.74 13.16 -19.91
CA GLY A 79 -7.04 13.82 -19.78
C GLY A 79 -7.69 13.73 -18.39
N ASP A 80 -7.02 13.19 -17.38
CA ASP A 80 -7.55 13.09 -16.02
C ASP A 80 -6.68 13.87 -15.02
N SER A 81 -7.17 15.04 -14.62
CA SER A 81 -6.47 15.97 -13.71
C SER A 81 -6.37 15.46 -12.26
N ARG A 82 -7.00 14.33 -11.93
CA ARG A 82 -6.86 13.69 -10.61
C ARG A 82 -5.52 12.95 -10.45
N PHE A 83 -4.68 12.93 -11.48
CA PHE A 83 -3.42 12.21 -11.52
C PHE A 83 -2.28 13.05 -12.12
N PRO A 84 -1.05 12.96 -11.58
CA PRO A 84 -0.69 12.30 -10.33
C PRO A 84 -1.25 13.07 -9.13
N PHE A 85 -1.38 12.41 -7.97
CA PHE A 85 -1.86 13.07 -6.75
C PHE A 85 -1.08 12.63 -5.52
N THR A 86 -1.04 13.52 -4.54
CA THR A 86 -0.65 13.27 -3.15
C THR A 86 -1.79 13.79 -2.28
N ALA A 87 -2.19 13.02 -1.28
CA ALA A 87 -3.17 13.49 -0.30
C ALA A 87 -2.47 14.43 0.68
N THR A 88 -3.05 15.61 0.94
CA THR A 88 -2.60 16.50 2.02
C THR A 88 -3.20 16.08 3.35
N ASP A 89 -2.61 16.52 4.46
CA ASP A 89 -3.19 16.25 5.80
C ASP A 89 -4.63 16.75 5.92
N THR A 90 -4.96 17.86 5.23
CA THR A 90 -6.31 18.44 5.20
C THR A 90 -7.32 17.67 4.35
N GLN A 91 -6.84 16.80 3.45
CA GLN A 91 -7.70 15.92 2.64
C GLN A 91 -8.04 14.61 3.36
N ILE A 92 -7.34 14.28 4.45
CA ILE A 92 -7.62 13.08 5.23
C ILE A 92 -8.67 13.41 6.30
N GLU A 93 -9.93 13.05 6.03
CA GLU A 93 -11.05 13.35 6.93
C GLU A 93 -10.93 12.68 8.31
N THR A 94 -10.39 11.45 8.36
CA THR A 94 -10.23 10.69 9.60
C THR A 94 -8.80 10.13 9.74
N PRO A 95 -7.82 10.96 10.16
CA PRO A 95 -6.42 10.53 10.23
C PRO A 95 -6.18 9.35 11.17
N THR A 96 -6.95 9.27 12.26
CA THR A 96 -6.95 8.17 13.24
C THR A 96 -7.55 6.86 12.70
N GLU A 97 -8.18 6.90 11.54
CA GLU A 97 -8.84 5.73 10.93
C GLU A 97 -8.46 5.53 9.46
N THR A 98 -7.40 6.21 9.00
CA THR A 98 -6.86 6.08 7.66
C THR A 98 -5.50 5.40 7.71
N ILE A 99 -5.41 4.22 7.09
CA ILE A 99 -4.20 3.41 7.02
C ILE A 99 -3.21 4.04 6.05
N VAL A 100 -1.95 4.14 6.48
CA VAL A 100 -0.84 4.62 5.65
C VAL A 100 0.04 3.46 5.22
N ILE A 101 0.51 2.68 6.20
CA ILE A 101 1.41 1.54 6.00
C ILE A 101 0.85 0.34 6.75
N SER A 102 0.98 -0.83 6.15
CA SER A 102 0.73 -2.11 6.84
C SER A 102 1.67 -3.19 6.32
N ASP A 103 1.76 -4.31 7.03
CA ASP A 103 2.39 -5.52 6.51
C ASP A 103 1.78 -5.90 5.15
N THR A 104 2.61 -6.32 4.21
CA THR A 104 2.17 -6.74 2.86
C THR A 104 2.71 -8.12 2.51
N GLN A 105 1.93 -8.88 1.75
CA GLN A 105 2.39 -10.08 1.06
C GLN A 105 2.60 -9.84 -0.45
N GLY A 106 2.41 -8.59 -0.89
CA GLY A 106 2.39 -8.25 -2.30
C GLY A 106 1.21 -8.90 -3.03
N VAL A 107 1.31 -8.86 -4.35
CA VAL A 107 0.52 -9.68 -5.28
C VAL A 107 1.32 -10.94 -5.55
N ARG A 108 0.69 -12.11 -5.45
CA ARG A 108 1.33 -13.40 -5.69
C ARG A 108 0.68 -14.09 -6.88
N ASN A 109 1.48 -14.55 -7.83
CA ASN A 109 0.97 -15.40 -8.90
C ASN A 109 1.03 -16.90 -8.54
N ASP A 110 0.41 -17.75 -9.34
CA ASP A 110 0.35 -19.21 -9.09
C ASP A 110 1.72 -19.89 -9.12
N ALA A 111 2.70 -19.27 -9.78
CA ALA A 111 4.10 -19.72 -9.78
C ALA A 111 4.90 -19.23 -8.55
N GLY A 112 4.26 -18.51 -7.62
CA GLY A 112 4.86 -18.00 -6.40
C GLY A 112 5.67 -16.72 -6.57
N ARG A 113 5.70 -16.11 -7.76
CA ARG A 113 6.33 -14.80 -8.00
C ARG A 113 5.56 -13.72 -7.24
N ILE A 114 6.29 -12.82 -6.61
CA ILE A 114 5.75 -11.69 -5.85
C ILE A 114 6.00 -10.40 -6.63
N SER A 115 4.95 -9.59 -6.76
CA SER A 115 4.97 -8.22 -7.26
C SER A 115 4.33 -7.30 -6.21
N GLY A 116 4.53 -5.97 -6.28
CA GLY A 116 3.80 -5.04 -5.39
C GLY A 116 4.17 -5.15 -3.90
N HIS A 117 5.33 -5.69 -3.56
CA HIS A 117 5.87 -5.84 -2.19
C HIS A 117 6.17 -4.53 -1.44
N TYR A 118 5.65 -3.40 -1.94
CA TYR A 118 5.74 -2.07 -1.35
C TYR A 118 4.38 -1.35 -1.36
N THR A 119 3.30 -2.00 -1.79
CA THR A 119 1.94 -1.47 -1.76
C THR A 119 1.05 -2.36 -0.92
N ILE A 120 -0.04 -1.78 -0.44
CA ILE A 120 -1.20 -2.50 0.08
C ILE A 120 -2.43 -1.95 -0.66
N ASP A 121 -3.32 -2.84 -1.07
CA ASP A 121 -4.55 -2.49 -1.79
C ASP A 121 -5.76 -2.59 -0.85
N PRO A 122 -6.74 -1.69 -0.97
CA PRO A 122 -8.03 -1.84 -0.29
C PRO A 122 -8.75 -3.14 -0.67
N PRO A 123 -9.73 -3.63 0.13
CA PRO A 123 -10.49 -4.81 -0.24
C PRO A 123 -11.42 -4.55 -1.44
N LEU A 124 -11.87 -3.31 -1.64
CA LEU A 124 -12.63 -2.86 -2.81
C LEU A 124 -11.81 -1.88 -3.65
N THR A 125 -11.98 -1.92 -4.97
CA THR A 125 -11.27 -1.04 -5.91
C THR A 125 -11.65 0.43 -5.69
N SER A 126 -10.67 1.35 -5.71
CA SER A 126 -10.96 2.78 -5.53
C SER A 126 -11.17 3.54 -6.86
N ALA A 127 -11.84 4.69 -6.79
CA ALA A 127 -11.97 5.61 -7.92
C ALA A 127 -10.61 6.18 -8.40
N ARG A 128 -9.63 6.27 -7.50
CA ARG A 128 -8.23 6.66 -7.75
C ARG A 128 -7.31 5.45 -7.99
N GLY A 129 -7.87 4.30 -8.32
CA GLY A 129 -7.27 2.97 -8.20
C GLY A 129 -5.94 2.70 -8.93
N SER A 130 -5.65 1.41 -9.15
CA SER A 130 -4.34 0.99 -9.66
C SER A 130 -4.02 1.42 -11.10
N GLY A 131 -5.04 1.79 -11.88
CA GLY A 131 -4.92 1.98 -13.31
C GLY A 131 -4.80 0.69 -14.11
N ARG A 132 -5.06 -0.46 -13.48
CA ARG A 132 -5.18 -1.77 -14.12
C ARG A 132 -6.65 -2.18 -14.14
N ASP A 133 -7.03 -3.04 -15.10
CA ASP A 133 -8.41 -3.52 -15.25
C ASP A 133 -8.96 -4.24 -14.01
N THR A 134 -8.05 -4.76 -13.18
CA THR A 134 -8.33 -5.45 -11.93
C THR A 134 -8.72 -4.49 -10.79
N GLY A 135 -8.44 -3.19 -10.95
CA GLY A 135 -8.53 -2.16 -9.90
C GLY A 135 -7.51 -2.29 -8.76
N PHE A 136 -6.69 -3.36 -8.76
CA PHE A 136 -5.66 -3.63 -7.76
C PHE A 136 -4.26 -3.52 -8.36
N TYR A 137 -3.22 -3.50 -7.52
CA TYR A 137 -1.85 -3.37 -7.96
C TYR A 137 -1.44 -4.46 -8.95
N GLY A 138 -1.97 -5.68 -8.82
CA GLY A 138 -1.69 -6.79 -9.72
C GLY A 138 -2.43 -6.66 -11.06
N GLY A 139 -1.85 -7.22 -12.11
CA GLY A 139 -2.45 -7.24 -13.44
C GLY A 139 -1.79 -8.29 -14.33
N ALA A 140 -2.60 -8.91 -15.19
CA ALA A 140 -2.18 -9.98 -16.08
C ALA A 140 -1.33 -11.04 -15.35
N MET A 141 -0.07 -11.22 -15.76
CA MET A 141 0.85 -12.23 -15.26
C MET A 141 1.28 -12.11 -13.79
N ASP A 142 1.01 -10.98 -13.15
CA ASP A 142 1.29 -10.77 -11.72
C ASP A 142 0.24 -11.45 -10.83
N CYS A 143 -0.97 -11.67 -11.36
CA CYS A 143 -2.07 -12.21 -10.59
C CYS A 143 -1.96 -13.73 -10.44
N GLY A 144 -2.35 -14.24 -9.28
CA GLY A 144 -2.62 -15.65 -9.12
C GLY A 144 -4.08 -15.97 -9.38
N SER A 145 -4.39 -17.25 -9.38
CA SER A 145 -5.74 -17.78 -9.50
C SER A 145 -6.63 -17.34 -8.33
N GLY A 146 -7.93 -17.34 -8.63
CA GLY A 146 -8.99 -17.04 -7.67
C GLY A 146 -9.33 -15.55 -7.54
N VAL A 147 -10.25 -15.29 -6.63
CA VAL A 147 -10.83 -13.98 -6.37
C VAL A 147 -10.04 -13.31 -5.24
N PRO A 148 -9.61 -12.04 -5.42
CA PRO A 148 -9.04 -11.24 -4.35
C PRO A 148 -9.84 -11.35 -3.05
N ASN A 149 -9.13 -11.33 -1.92
CA ASN A 149 -9.70 -11.41 -0.56
C ASN A 149 -10.25 -12.78 -0.13
N THR A 150 -10.18 -13.80 -0.97
CA THR A 150 -10.58 -15.17 -0.59
C THR A 150 -9.40 -15.91 0.02
N VAL A 151 -9.61 -16.60 1.16
CA VAL A 151 -8.55 -17.37 1.83
C VAL A 151 -8.01 -18.45 0.88
N GLY A 152 -6.68 -18.53 0.77
CA GLY A 152 -6.02 -19.48 -0.12
C GLY A 152 -6.04 -19.12 -1.61
N GLN A 153 -6.63 -17.98 -1.97
CA GLN A 153 -6.60 -17.45 -3.33
C GLN A 153 -5.76 -16.17 -3.36
N HIS A 154 -4.99 -15.99 -4.43
CA HIS A 154 -4.04 -14.89 -4.51
C HIS A 154 -4.62 -13.70 -5.26
N GLY A 155 -5.35 -13.95 -6.35
CA GLY A 155 -5.92 -12.90 -7.19
C GLY A 155 -4.89 -11.83 -7.57
N CYS A 156 -5.36 -10.59 -7.72
CA CYS A 156 -4.55 -9.44 -8.13
C CYS A 156 -4.26 -8.42 -7.02
N ARG A 157 -4.76 -8.64 -5.80
CA ARG A 157 -4.67 -7.67 -4.69
C ARG A 157 -3.34 -7.78 -3.99
N SER A 158 -2.65 -6.64 -3.83
CA SER A 158 -1.54 -6.54 -2.89
C SER A 158 -2.09 -6.57 -1.48
N THR A 159 -2.18 -7.78 -0.93
CA THR A 159 -3.01 -8.03 0.25
C THR A 159 -2.21 -7.72 1.52
N PRO A 160 -2.81 -7.09 2.54
CA PRO A 160 -2.19 -6.96 3.86
C PRO A 160 -1.84 -8.33 4.44
N ALA A 161 -0.71 -8.46 5.14
CA ALA A 161 -0.22 -9.76 5.55
C ALA A 161 -0.25 -9.98 7.06
N GLU A 162 -0.78 -11.14 7.47
CA GLU A 162 -0.96 -11.49 8.87
C GLU A 162 0.28 -12.16 9.48
N TRP A 163 1.44 -11.52 9.36
CA TRP A 163 2.71 -12.04 9.87
C TRP A 163 2.73 -12.19 11.40
N HIS A 164 1.89 -11.44 12.12
CA HIS A 164 1.81 -11.44 13.58
C HIS A 164 0.70 -12.37 14.10
N THR A 165 0.86 -13.68 13.96
CA THR A 165 -0.06 -14.71 14.47
C THR A 165 -1.53 -14.40 14.13
N GLY A 166 -1.84 -14.27 12.84
CA GLY A 166 -3.20 -13.97 12.37
C GLY A 166 -3.60 -12.50 12.50
N ARG A 167 -2.63 -11.59 12.56
CA ARG A 167 -2.87 -10.14 12.61
C ARG A 167 -1.90 -9.39 11.72
N VAL A 168 -2.36 -8.27 11.18
CA VAL A 168 -1.56 -7.27 10.49
C VAL A 168 -1.07 -6.22 11.49
N SER A 169 0.11 -5.64 11.26
CA SER A 169 0.57 -4.40 11.89
C SER A 169 0.24 -3.21 10.98
N ILE A 170 -0.23 -2.11 11.55
CA ILE A 170 -0.77 -0.96 10.82
C ILE A 170 -0.25 0.33 11.43
N ALA A 171 0.17 1.27 10.59
CA ALA A 171 0.39 2.67 10.96
C ALA A 171 -0.66 3.56 10.29
N PHE A 172 -1.24 4.46 11.08
CA PHE A 172 -2.31 5.39 10.66
C PHE A 172 -1.76 6.78 10.34
N ALA A 173 -2.60 7.60 9.69
CA ALA A 173 -2.23 8.93 9.20
C ALA A 173 -1.92 9.93 10.33
N ASP A 174 -2.50 9.77 11.51
CA ASP A 174 -2.12 10.53 12.71
C ASP A 174 -0.80 10.07 13.36
N GLY A 175 -0.23 8.96 12.89
CA GLY A 175 1.04 8.39 13.34
C GLY A 175 0.92 7.34 14.44
N HIS A 176 -0.28 6.99 14.92
CA HIS A 176 -0.41 5.85 15.85
C HIS A 176 -0.31 4.51 15.11
N ALA A 177 -0.05 3.45 15.87
CA ALA A 177 0.00 2.09 15.35
C ALA A 177 -1.02 1.18 16.05
N LYS A 178 -1.57 0.23 15.30
CA LYS A 178 -2.48 -0.79 15.80
C LYS A 178 -2.18 -2.11 15.13
N SER A 179 -2.60 -3.19 15.78
CA SER A 179 -2.67 -4.50 15.14
C SER A 179 -4.11 -5.02 15.17
N MET A 180 -4.57 -5.61 14.08
CA MET A 180 -5.88 -6.27 13.98
C MET A 180 -5.85 -7.43 12.99
N PRO A 181 -6.80 -8.38 13.04
CA PRO A 181 -6.97 -9.35 11.96
C PRO A 181 -7.25 -8.63 10.63
N ARG A 182 -6.75 -9.16 9.52
CA ARG A 182 -7.02 -8.63 8.18
C ARG A 182 -8.52 -8.61 7.87
N ALA A 183 -9.25 -9.62 8.34
CA ALA A 183 -10.71 -9.62 8.21
C ALA A 183 -11.34 -8.35 8.82
N ARG A 184 -10.83 -7.87 9.95
CA ARG A 184 -11.28 -6.62 10.59
C ARG A 184 -10.76 -5.36 9.88
N MET A 185 -9.59 -5.44 9.25
CA MET A 185 -9.06 -4.36 8.40
C MET A 185 -9.85 -4.21 7.10
N ASP A 186 -10.41 -5.31 6.58
CA ASP A 186 -11.21 -5.35 5.36
C ASP A 186 -12.71 -5.08 5.62
N ASP A 187 -13.15 -4.97 6.88
CA ASP A 187 -14.54 -4.77 7.32
C ASP A 187 -14.53 -3.89 8.60
N LYS A 188 -14.54 -2.56 8.42
CA LYS A 188 -14.43 -1.59 9.52
C LYS A 188 -15.69 -1.56 10.36
N ASN A 189 -16.87 -1.72 9.77
CA ASN A 189 -18.12 -1.64 10.53
C ASN A 189 -18.49 -2.98 11.23
N GLY A 190 -17.92 -4.09 10.78
CA GLY A 190 -18.09 -5.43 11.36
C GLY A 190 -19.38 -6.12 10.92
N ASP A 191 -19.97 -5.73 9.80
CA ASP A 191 -21.23 -6.29 9.30
C ASP A 191 -21.03 -7.55 8.45
N GLY A 192 -19.78 -7.97 8.22
CA GLY A 192 -19.42 -9.12 7.40
C GLY A 192 -19.31 -8.80 5.91
N VAL A 193 -19.58 -7.55 5.51
CA VAL A 193 -19.38 -7.03 4.16
C VAL A 193 -18.09 -6.22 4.16
N ARG A 194 -17.28 -6.43 3.12
CA ARG A 194 -16.00 -5.71 3.02
C ARG A 194 -16.23 -4.24 2.70
N ASP A 195 -15.42 -3.38 3.29
CA ASP A 195 -15.49 -1.94 3.10
C ASP A 195 -14.10 -1.30 3.04
N ASN A 196 -14.01 -0.08 2.51
CA ASN A 196 -12.76 0.68 2.44
C ASN A 196 -12.60 1.63 3.66
N GLY A 197 -13.29 1.38 4.76
CA GLY A 197 -13.45 2.33 5.85
C GLY A 197 -12.16 2.64 6.59
N TRP A 198 -11.26 1.68 6.70
CA TRP A 198 -9.91 1.93 7.22
C TRP A 198 -8.95 2.53 6.17
N TRP A 199 -9.34 2.54 4.90
CA TRP A 199 -8.47 2.94 3.79
C TRP A 199 -8.66 4.40 3.39
N ASN A 200 -9.88 4.91 3.50
CA ASN A 200 -10.24 6.29 3.17
C ASN A 200 -11.07 6.99 4.26
N GLY A 201 -11.38 6.31 5.37
CA GLY A 201 -12.16 6.87 6.45
C GLY A 201 -13.68 6.76 6.32
N SER A 202 -14.21 6.65 5.10
CA SER A 202 -15.64 6.82 4.80
C SER A 202 -16.37 5.52 4.38
N ALA A 203 -15.64 4.41 4.22
CA ALA A 203 -16.14 3.10 3.78
C ALA A 203 -16.65 3.04 2.34
N ASP A 204 -16.96 4.19 1.72
CA ASP A 204 -17.34 4.31 0.33
C ASP A 204 -16.10 4.30 -0.59
N PRO A 205 -15.91 3.27 -1.43
CA PRO A 205 -14.74 3.15 -2.30
C PRO A 205 -14.68 4.22 -3.41
N THR A 206 -15.76 4.95 -3.64
CA THR A 206 -15.85 6.02 -4.66
C THR A 206 -15.35 7.37 -4.14
N LEU A 207 -15.27 7.52 -2.81
CA LEU A 207 -14.75 8.72 -2.14
C LEU A 207 -13.22 8.71 -2.07
N ASN A 208 -12.66 9.91 -2.04
CA ASN A 208 -11.28 10.21 -2.42
C ASN A 208 -10.62 11.15 -1.43
#